data_AF-A0A840PC14-F1
#
_entry.id   AF-A0A840PC14-F1
#
_cell.length_a   1.000
_cell.length_b   1.000
_cell.length_c   1.000
_cell.angle_alpha   90.00
_cell.angle_beta   90.00
_cell.angle_gamma   90.00
#
_symmetry.space_group_name_H-M   'P 1'
#
loop_
_entity.id
_entity.type
_entity.pdbx_description
1 polymer ?
#
loop_
_entity_poly.entity_id
_entity_poly.type
_entity_poly.pdbx_seq_one_letter_code
_entity_poly.pdbx_strand_id
1 'polypeptide(L)'
;MSKKPLLPKEFDAALVTASWKRTVYANPDLPQGAVDRDAYVVCVLEHLMRALTIRDVFASPSLRWADPRSHLLAGAQWEAIAEDVLASLSLTDPVQKHLNDKVLALDAAWKQMAARLEEAGEDALVSVVTPAGGGRARLSVEKLGALGESESLAWLRAACQAMLPRVDLPELLLEVHAWTGYVDAYVHLADISTRMNDLPRSPVALLISEACNVGLAPVIKAGCRRRWTGCGSSSRSRPSTPGPRPSTTATNAVSPGSTQSMIK
;
A
#
# COMPACT_ATOMS: atom_id res chain seq x y z
N MET A 1 27.61 -15.36 23.21
CA MET A 1 26.61 -16.42 23.51
C MET A 1 26.88 -17.58 22.58
N SER A 2 27.10 -18.78 23.12
CA SER A 2 27.44 -19.97 22.31
C SER A 2 26.23 -20.35 21.45
N LYS A 3 26.31 -20.14 20.13
CA LYS A 3 25.24 -20.49 19.18
C LYS A 3 25.19 -22.01 19.09
N LYS A 4 24.20 -22.64 19.72
CA LYS A 4 24.00 -24.09 19.65
C LYS A 4 23.34 -24.42 18.30
N PRO A 5 24.02 -25.12 17.38
CA PRO A 5 23.43 -25.49 16.10
C PRO A 5 22.27 -26.45 16.30
N LEU A 6 21.25 -26.37 15.43
CA LEU A 6 20.12 -27.30 15.46
C LEU A 6 20.54 -28.69 14.99
N LEU A 7 20.01 -29.73 15.64
CA LEU A 7 20.19 -31.10 15.19
C LEU A 7 19.27 -31.38 13.98
N PRO A 8 19.65 -32.30 13.07
CA PRO A 8 18.82 -32.65 11.91
C PRO A 8 17.40 -33.15 12.25
N LYS A 9 17.16 -33.59 13.49
CA LYS A 9 15.84 -34.01 13.99
C LYS A 9 14.94 -32.85 14.43
N GLU A 10 15.52 -31.69 14.69
CA GLU A 10 14.83 -30.48 15.15
C GLU A 10 14.55 -29.51 13.99
N PHE A 11 14.87 -29.93 12.77
CA PHE A 11 14.87 -29.12 11.57
C PHE A 11 13.94 -29.71 10.52
N ASP A 12 12.92 -28.95 10.12
CA ASP A 12 12.11 -29.24 8.95
C ASP A 12 12.54 -28.38 7.76
N ALA A 13 13.10 -29.04 6.74
CA ALA A 13 13.57 -28.41 5.51
C ALA A 13 12.43 -27.83 4.65
N ALA A 14 11.20 -28.36 4.79
CA ALA A 14 10.04 -27.90 4.03
C ALA A 14 9.62 -26.46 4.41
N LEU A 15 9.92 -26.04 5.65
CA LEU A 15 9.61 -24.70 6.15
C LEU A 15 10.59 -23.63 5.65
N VAL A 16 11.71 -24.01 5.04
CA VAL A 16 12.73 -23.06 4.57
C VAL A 16 12.48 -22.66 3.13
N THR A 17 11.86 -21.50 2.94
CA THR A 17 11.67 -20.90 1.61
C THR A 17 13.00 -20.45 0.98
N ALA A 18 13.00 -20.27 -0.34
CA ALA A 18 14.20 -19.96 -1.11
C ALA A 18 14.95 -18.70 -0.62
N SER A 19 14.23 -17.71 -0.08
CA SER A 19 14.79 -16.48 0.52
C SER A 19 15.58 -16.76 1.80
N TRP A 20 15.17 -17.74 2.60
CA TRP A 20 15.78 -18.07 3.89
C TRP A 20 16.92 -19.08 3.80
N LYS A 21 17.04 -19.84 2.70
CA LYS A 21 18.10 -20.83 2.52
C LYS A 21 19.50 -20.26 2.77
N ARG A 22 19.77 -19.04 2.29
CA ARG A 22 21.07 -18.38 2.49
C ARG A 22 21.32 -18.07 3.97
N THR A 23 20.33 -17.53 4.68
CA THR A 23 20.48 -17.13 6.08
C THR A 23 20.52 -18.32 7.03
N VAL A 24 19.78 -19.39 6.73
CA VAL A 24 19.63 -20.58 7.57
C VAL A 24 20.82 -21.55 7.41
N TYR A 25 21.36 -21.69 6.20
CA TYR A 25 22.44 -22.65 5.91
C TYR A 25 23.83 -22.03 5.69
N ALA A 26 23.95 -20.74 5.39
CA ALA A 26 25.23 -20.10 5.05
C ALA A 26 25.72 -19.13 6.13
N ASN A 27 25.59 -19.52 7.40
CA ASN A 27 26.16 -18.75 8.52
C ASN A 27 27.69 -19.04 8.64
N PRO A 28 28.56 -18.03 8.52
CA PRO A 28 30.02 -18.21 8.56
C PRO A 28 30.57 -18.56 9.96
N ASP A 29 29.79 -18.35 11.03
CA ASP A 29 30.22 -18.62 12.40
C ASP A 29 29.99 -20.09 12.82
N LEU A 30 29.35 -20.90 11.98
CA LEU A 30 28.93 -22.27 12.28
C LEU A 30 29.68 -23.28 11.38
N PRO A 31 29.91 -24.52 11.88
CA PRO A 31 30.54 -25.56 11.08
C PRO A 31 29.71 -25.89 9.82
N GLN A 32 30.40 -26.28 8.74
CA GLN A 32 29.78 -26.52 7.44
C GLN A 32 28.70 -27.60 7.54
N GLY A 33 27.46 -27.25 7.21
CA GLY A 33 26.29 -28.14 7.35
C GLY A 33 25.47 -27.96 8.64
N ALA A 34 25.88 -27.08 9.56
CA ALA A 34 25.08 -26.71 10.71
C ALA A 34 24.02 -25.66 10.35
N VAL A 35 22.82 -25.87 10.88
CA VAL A 35 21.69 -24.94 10.72
C VAL A 35 21.72 -23.89 11.82
N ASP A 36 21.61 -22.61 11.42
CA ASP A 36 21.47 -21.51 12.36
C ASP A 36 20.08 -21.54 13.02
N ARG A 37 20.08 -21.77 14.35
CA ARG A 37 18.87 -21.80 15.16
C ARG A 37 18.10 -20.49 15.13
N ASP A 38 18.80 -19.36 15.27
CA ASP A 38 18.17 -18.07 15.40
C ASP A 38 17.52 -17.67 14.07
N ALA A 39 18.22 -17.91 12.96
CA ALA A 39 17.67 -17.71 11.62
C ALA A 39 16.46 -18.62 11.35
N TYR A 40 16.52 -19.88 11.78
CA TYR A 40 15.40 -20.81 11.63
C TYR A 40 14.18 -20.39 12.45
N VAL A 41 14.36 -19.96 13.69
CA VAL A 41 13.26 -19.46 14.54
C VAL A 41 12.59 -18.26 13.90
N VAL A 42 13.36 -17.30 13.38
CA VAL A 42 12.78 -16.13 12.68
C VAL A 42 12.04 -16.56 11.41
N CYS A 43 12.58 -17.51 10.65
CA CYS A 43 11.90 -18.08 9.48
C CYS A 43 10.53 -18.69 9.86
N VAL A 44 10.48 -19.51 10.92
CA VAL A 44 9.24 -20.12 11.40
C VAL A 44 8.25 -19.05 11.91
N LEU A 45 8.73 -18.04 12.64
CA LEU A 45 7.89 -16.94 13.10
C LEU A 45 7.32 -16.11 11.95
N GLU A 46 8.10 -15.86 10.89
CA GLU A 46 7.61 -15.18 9.68
C GLU A 46 6.50 -16.01 9.01
N HIS A 47 6.69 -17.32 8.87
CA HIS A 47 5.67 -18.21 8.31
C HIS A 47 4.41 -18.24 9.18
N LEU A 48 4.54 -18.30 10.51
CA LEU A 48 3.42 -18.22 11.43
C LEU A 48 2.69 -16.89 11.30
N MET A 49 3.41 -15.76 11.28
CA MET A 49 2.81 -14.43 11.10
C MET A 49 2.06 -14.33 9.77
N ARG A 50 2.63 -14.87 8.69
CA ARG A 50 1.98 -14.90 7.38
C ARG A 50 0.73 -15.77 7.39
N ALA A 51 0.78 -16.95 7.99
CA ALA A 51 -0.37 -17.85 8.13
C ALA A 51 -1.48 -17.23 8.99
N LEU A 52 -1.13 -16.54 10.07
CA LEU A 52 -2.07 -15.77 10.90
C LEU A 52 -2.70 -14.60 10.13
N THR A 53 -1.93 -13.97 9.23
CA THR A 53 -2.42 -12.84 8.41
C THR A 53 -3.36 -13.31 7.30
N ILE A 54 -3.05 -14.43 6.65
CA ILE A 54 -3.87 -15.03 5.59
C ILE A 54 -5.08 -15.80 6.17
N ARG A 55 -5.15 -15.95 7.50
CA ARG A 55 -6.21 -16.68 8.23
C ARG A 55 -6.20 -18.20 7.95
N ASP A 56 -5.03 -18.77 7.72
CA ASP A 56 -4.83 -20.23 7.62
C ASP A 56 -4.63 -20.88 9.00
N VAL A 57 -4.08 -20.12 9.95
CA VAL A 57 -3.87 -20.55 11.34
C VAL A 57 -4.62 -19.59 12.26
N PHE A 58 -5.23 -20.13 13.31
CA PHE A 58 -5.94 -19.36 14.32
C PHE A 58 -5.31 -19.58 15.69
N ALA A 59 -5.28 -18.53 16.50
CA ALA A 59 -4.70 -18.56 17.84
C ALA A 59 -5.76 -18.27 18.91
N SER A 60 -6.01 -19.24 19.79
CA SER A 60 -6.82 -19.07 21.00
C SER A 60 -5.93 -18.74 22.19
N PRO A 61 -6.28 -17.79 23.09
CA PRO A 61 -7.55 -17.05 23.20
C PRO A 61 -7.55 -15.67 22.52
N SER A 62 -6.70 -15.44 21.51
CA SER A 62 -6.53 -14.09 20.96
C SER A 62 -7.77 -13.62 20.18
N LEU A 63 -8.27 -12.41 20.47
CA LEU A 63 -9.39 -11.81 19.71
C LEU A 63 -8.98 -11.46 18.27
N ARG A 64 -7.74 -10.97 18.08
CA ARG A 64 -7.27 -10.51 16.78
C ARG A 64 -7.07 -11.65 15.77
N TRP A 65 -6.55 -12.79 16.23
CA TRP A 65 -6.22 -13.95 15.40
C TRP A 65 -7.08 -15.18 15.71
N ALA A 66 -8.23 -15.00 16.35
CA ALA A 66 -9.24 -16.05 16.51
C ALA A 66 -9.83 -16.47 15.15
N ASP A 67 -10.40 -17.66 15.13
CA ASP A 67 -11.22 -18.13 14.01
C ASP A 67 -12.54 -17.33 13.99
N PRO A 68 -12.79 -16.50 12.96
CA PRO A 68 -14.05 -15.77 12.85
C PRO A 68 -15.27 -16.71 12.76
N ARG A 69 -15.09 -17.95 12.27
CA ARG A 69 -16.18 -18.92 12.15
C ARG A 69 -16.65 -19.47 13.49
N SER A 70 -15.79 -19.43 14.51
CA SER A 70 -16.16 -19.85 15.86
C SER A 70 -17.25 -18.97 16.49
N HIS A 71 -17.46 -17.77 15.95
CA HIS A 71 -18.51 -16.84 16.39
C HIS A 71 -19.80 -16.91 15.57
N LEU A 72 -19.87 -17.78 14.56
CA LEU A 72 -21.09 -17.94 13.77
C LEU A 72 -22.16 -18.69 14.58
N LEU A 73 -23.39 -18.20 14.52
CA LEU A 73 -24.55 -18.89 15.09
C LEU A 73 -24.75 -20.21 14.32
N ALA A 74 -24.96 -21.29 15.05
CA ALA A 74 -25.18 -22.61 14.48
C ALA A 74 -26.26 -23.38 15.25
N GLY A 75 -26.93 -24.32 14.56
CA GLY A 75 -27.99 -25.15 15.12
C GLY A 75 -29.15 -24.31 15.66
N ALA A 76 -29.63 -24.65 16.86
CA ALA A 76 -30.80 -24.04 17.47
C ALA A 76 -30.70 -22.51 17.66
N GLN A 77 -29.50 -21.96 17.89
CA GLN A 77 -29.32 -20.51 18.05
C GLN A 77 -29.48 -19.77 16.72
N TRP A 78 -29.09 -20.38 15.61
CA TRP A 78 -29.32 -19.85 14.28
C TRP A 78 -30.79 -19.98 13.89
N GLU A 79 -31.39 -21.16 14.08
CA GLU A 79 -32.80 -21.43 13.75
C GLU A 79 -33.75 -20.45 14.44
N ALA A 80 -33.46 -20.04 15.69
CA ALA A 80 -34.28 -19.09 16.43
C ALA A 80 -34.29 -17.65 15.86
N ILE A 81 -33.25 -17.25 15.11
CA ILE A 81 -33.06 -15.86 14.63
C ILE A 81 -32.99 -15.80 13.08
N ALA A 82 -32.98 -16.96 12.41
CA ALA A 82 -32.76 -17.07 10.97
C ALA A 82 -33.78 -16.28 10.14
N GLU A 83 -35.07 -16.36 10.49
CA GLU A 83 -36.13 -15.68 9.72
C GLU A 83 -35.96 -14.15 9.75
N ASP A 84 -35.73 -13.56 10.93
CA ASP A 84 -35.52 -12.12 11.10
C ASP A 84 -34.27 -11.65 10.36
N VAL A 85 -33.16 -12.40 10.46
CA VAL A 85 -31.92 -12.06 9.78
C VAL A 85 -32.08 -12.17 8.26
N LEU A 86 -32.68 -13.25 7.75
CA LEU A 86 -32.89 -13.43 6.32
C LEU A 86 -33.83 -12.36 5.75
N ALA A 87 -34.88 -11.99 6.49
CA ALA A 87 -35.77 -10.89 6.12
C ALA A 87 -35.00 -9.55 6.06
N SER A 88 -34.18 -9.25 7.06
CA SER A 88 -33.36 -8.03 7.09
C SER A 88 -32.36 -7.94 5.92
N LEU A 89 -31.84 -9.08 5.48
CA LEU A 89 -30.89 -9.18 4.38
C LEU A 89 -31.57 -9.28 3.00
N SER A 90 -32.91 -9.24 2.95
CA SER A 90 -33.68 -9.49 1.73
C SER A 90 -33.36 -10.85 1.07
N LEU A 91 -33.05 -11.86 1.89
CA LEU A 91 -32.71 -13.23 1.48
C LEU A 91 -33.84 -14.21 1.84
N THR A 92 -35.06 -13.87 1.45
CA THR A 92 -36.26 -14.68 1.75
C THR A 92 -36.48 -15.85 0.79
N ASP A 93 -35.73 -15.92 -0.30
CA ASP A 93 -35.80 -17.04 -1.25
C ASP A 93 -35.21 -18.33 -0.64
N PRO A 94 -35.70 -19.52 -1.04
CA PRO A 94 -35.07 -20.79 -0.70
C PRO A 94 -33.57 -20.77 -1.06
N VAL A 95 -32.71 -21.24 -0.16
CA VAL A 95 -31.24 -21.19 -0.30
C VAL A 95 -30.78 -21.76 -1.64
N GLN A 96 -31.36 -22.88 -2.07
CA GLN A 96 -31.02 -23.55 -3.33
C GLN A 96 -31.33 -22.68 -4.55
N LYS A 97 -32.47 -21.97 -4.53
CA LYS A 97 -32.84 -21.05 -5.62
C LYS A 97 -31.85 -19.88 -5.68
N HIS A 98 -31.57 -19.25 -4.53
CA HIS A 98 -30.62 -18.15 -4.46
C HIS A 98 -29.23 -18.57 -4.97
N LEU A 99 -28.72 -19.73 -4.54
CA LEU A 99 -27.43 -20.25 -4.98
C LEU A 99 -27.42 -20.55 -6.49
N ASN A 100 -28.48 -21.16 -7.01
CA ASN A 100 -28.60 -21.41 -8.44
C ASN A 100 -28.58 -20.11 -9.25
N ASP A 101 -29.30 -19.07 -8.81
CA ASP A 101 -29.31 -17.77 -9.46
C ASP A 101 -27.91 -17.13 -9.47
N LYS A 102 -27.15 -17.24 -8.38
CA LYS A 102 -25.75 -16.77 -8.32
C LYS A 102 -24.83 -17.57 -9.22
N VAL A 103 -24.98 -18.89 -9.28
CA VAL A 103 -24.18 -19.76 -10.16
C VAL A 103 -24.46 -19.42 -11.62
N LEU A 104 -25.73 -19.24 -11.99
CA LEU A 104 -26.13 -18.83 -13.34
C LEU A 104 -25.59 -17.45 -13.71
N ALA A 105 -25.69 -16.47 -12.80
CA ALA A 105 -25.14 -15.14 -13.03
C ALA A 105 -23.62 -15.17 -13.19
N LEU A 106 -22.92 -15.99 -12.40
CA LEU A 106 -21.48 -16.19 -12.51
C LEU A 106 -21.13 -16.82 -13.86
N ASP A 107 -21.77 -17.93 -14.23
CA ASP A 107 -21.56 -18.60 -15.51
C ASP A 107 -21.81 -17.67 -16.71
N ALA A 108 -22.89 -16.90 -16.67
CA ALA A 108 -23.20 -15.88 -17.69
C ALA A 108 -22.11 -14.81 -17.78
N ALA A 109 -21.62 -14.30 -16.64
CA ALA A 109 -20.55 -13.31 -16.60
C ALA A 109 -19.23 -13.86 -17.18
N TRP A 110 -18.88 -15.11 -16.87
CA TRP A 110 -17.70 -15.77 -17.45
C TRP A 110 -17.82 -15.98 -18.96
N LYS A 111 -18.98 -16.43 -19.44
CA LYS A 111 -19.25 -16.57 -20.87
C LYS A 111 -19.20 -15.23 -21.59
N GLN A 112 -19.76 -14.18 -20.99
CA GLN A 112 -19.69 -12.83 -21.53
C GLN A 112 -18.25 -12.33 -21.58
N MET A 113 -17.45 -12.54 -20.53
CA MET A 113 -16.03 -12.19 -20.53
C MET A 113 -15.28 -12.93 -21.64
N ALA A 114 -15.49 -14.24 -21.78
CA ALA A 114 -14.86 -15.04 -22.83
C ALA A 114 -15.21 -14.52 -24.23
N ALA A 115 -16.50 -14.26 -24.50
CA ALA A 115 -16.94 -13.69 -25.78
C ALA A 115 -16.31 -12.31 -26.05
N ARG A 116 -16.19 -11.44 -25.03
CA ARG A 116 -15.56 -10.12 -25.19
C ARG A 116 -14.06 -10.21 -25.44
N LEU A 117 -13.38 -11.19 -24.87
CA LEU A 117 -11.97 -11.46 -25.14
C LEU A 117 -11.78 -11.99 -26.56
N GLU A 118 -12.66 -12.88 -27.03
CA GLU A 118 -12.64 -13.35 -28.42
C GLU A 118 -12.93 -12.22 -29.42
N GLU A 119 -13.92 -11.36 -29.15
CA GLU A 119 -14.22 -10.17 -29.96
C GLU A 119 -13.05 -9.18 -30.03
N ALA A 120 -12.33 -9.00 -28.91
CA ALA A 120 -11.21 -8.06 -28.82
C ALA A 120 -9.92 -8.57 -29.50
N GLY A 121 -9.76 -9.88 -29.68
CA GLY A 121 -8.62 -10.46 -30.41
C GLY A 121 -7.24 -10.01 -29.88
N GLU A 122 -6.41 -9.45 -30.75
CA GLU A 122 -5.06 -8.95 -30.39
C GLU A 122 -5.10 -7.61 -29.62
N ASP A 123 -6.23 -6.89 -29.62
CA ASP A 123 -6.41 -5.64 -28.87
C ASP A 123 -6.85 -5.89 -27.41
N ALA A 124 -7.00 -7.16 -27.01
CA ALA A 124 -7.40 -7.54 -25.67
C ALA A 124 -6.28 -7.28 -24.66
N LEU A 125 -6.47 -6.29 -23.78
CA LEU A 125 -5.58 -5.97 -22.67
C LEU A 125 -5.47 -7.09 -21.60
N VAL A 126 -6.28 -8.14 -21.70
CA VAL A 126 -6.29 -9.27 -20.77
C VAL A 126 -6.14 -10.55 -21.57
N SER A 127 -5.08 -11.33 -21.29
CA SER A 127 -4.86 -12.63 -21.91
C SER A 127 -4.69 -13.73 -20.87
N VAL A 128 -5.20 -14.92 -21.20
CA VAL A 128 -5.01 -16.13 -20.37
C VAL A 128 -3.78 -16.86 -20.88
N VAL A 129 -2.66 -16.73 -20.16
CA VAL A 129 -1.41 -17.39 -20.53
C VAL A 129 -1.29 -18.70 -19.75
N THR A 130 -1.33 -19.82 -20.46
CA THR A 130 -1.00 -21.13 -19.89
C THR A 130 0.48 -21.42 -20.15
N PRO A 131 1.33 -21.59 -19.12
CA PRO A 131 2.74 -21.88 -19.31
C PRO A 131 2.93 -23.19 -20.10
N ALA A 132 3.81 -23.18 -21.12
CA ALA A 132 4.10 -24.34 -21.97
C ALA A 132 4.62 -25.58 -21.22
N GLY A 133 5.05 -25.43 -19.96
CA GLY A 133 5.52 -26.51 -19.09
C GLY A 133 4.44 -27.20 -18.24
N GLY A 134 3.15 -26.94 -18.49
CA GLY A 134 2.06 -27.49 -17.68
C GLY A 134 2.00 -26.82 -16.31
N GLY A 135 1.17 -25.78 -16.19
CA GLY A 135 0.96 -25.05 -14.94
C GLY A 135 -0.41 -24.41 -14.91
N ARG A 136 -0.77 -23.84 -13.76
CA ARG A 136 -2.03 -23.08 -13.64
C ARG A 136 -2.04 -21.91 -14.62
N ALA A 137 -3.13 -21.78 -15.38
CA ALA A 137 -3.37 -20.63 -16.24
C ALA A 137 -3.25 -19.33 -15.43
N ARG A 138 -2.57 -18.33 -15.99
CA ARG A 138 -2.37 -17.01 -15.37
C ARG A 138 -3.05 -15.95 -16.22
N LEU A 139 -3.71 -15.01 -15.56
CA LEU A 139 -4.22 -13.80 -16.20
C LEU A 139 -3.08 -12.80 -16.33
N SER A 140 -2.70 -12.47 -17.57
CA SER A 140 -1.81 -11.38 -17.89
C SER A 140 -2.65 -10.17 -18.28
N VAL A 141 -2.64 -9.15 -17.44
CA VAL A 141 -3.29 -7.87 -17.72
C VAL A 141 -2.21 -6.91 -18.18
N GLU A 142 -2.28 -6.49 -19.44
CA GLU A 142 -1.42 -5.46 -19.98
C GLU A 142 -1.73 -4.12 -19.30
N LYS A 143 -0.71 -3.27 -19.15
CA LYS A 143 -0.89 -1.97 -18.50
C LYS A 143 -1.85 -1.14 -19.36
N LEU A 144 -2.95 -0.67 -18.77
CA LEU A 144 -3.78 0.33 -19.41
C LEU A 144 -2.90 1.52 -19.81
N GLY A 145 -2.82 1.80 -21.10
CA GLY A 145 -2.25 3.04 -21.60
C GLY A 145 -3.04 4.22 -21.04
N ALA A 146 -2.34 5.31 -20.69
CA ALA A 146 -3.02 6.54 -20.35
C ALA A 146 -3.80 7.01 -21.59
N LEU A 147 -5.11 7.15 -21.46
CA LEU A 147 -5.91 7.87 -22.45
C LEU A 147 -5.35 9.29 -22.52
N GLY A 148 -4.98 9.74 -23.72
CA GLY A 148 -4.50 11.10 -23.94
C GLY A 148 -5.53 12.11 -23.43
N GLU A 149 -5.06 13.18 -22.79
CA GLU A 149 -5.94 14.28 -22.36
C GLU A 149 -6.48 15.02 -23.59
N SER A 150 -7.81 15.18 -23.69
CA SER A 150 -8.42 15.92 -24.80
C SER A 150 -8.12 17.41 -24.67
N GLU A 151 -8.03 18.12 -25.80
CA GLU A 151 -7.80 19.57 -25.81
C GLU A 151 -8.88 20.34 -25.02
N SER A 152 -10.13 19.86 -25.06
CA SER A 152 -11.24 20.41 -24.28
C SER A 152 -11.04 20.27 -22.77
N LEU A 153 -10.45 19.17 -22.30
CA LEU A 153 -10.18 18.93 -20.89
C LEU A 153 -9.00 19.80 -20.43
N ALA A 154 -7.95 19.88 -21.25
CA ALA A 154 -6.81 20.76 -21.00
C ALA A 154 -7.25 22.23 -20.90
N TRP A 155 -8.10 22.69 -21.82
CA TRP A 155 -8.69 24.03 -21.80
C TRP A 155 -9.53 24.26 -20.53
N LEU A 156 -10.42 23.32 -20.19
CA LEU A 156 -11.28 23.43 -19.01
C LEU A 156 -10.44 23.52 -17.72
N ARG A 157 -9.42 22.68 -17.60
CA ARG A 157 -8.52 22.68 -16.46
C ARG A 157 -7.78 24.01 -16.34
N ALA A 158 -7.26 24.55 -17.44
CA ALA A 158 -6.60 25.85 -17.45
C ALA A 158 -7.57 26.98 -17.03
N ALA A 159 -8.80 26.96 -17.54
CA ALA A 159 -9.83 27.93 -17.18
C ALA A 159 -10.19 27.83 -15.68
N CYS A 160 -10.40 26.63 -15.16
CA CYS A 160 -10.66 26.40 -13.74
C CYS A 160 -9.49 26.87 -12.86
N GLN A 161 -8.24 26.57 -13.25
CA GLN A 161 -7.06 27.00 -12.51
C GLN A 161 -6.90 28.52 -12.52
N ALA A 162 -7.30 29.20 -13.60
CA ALA A 162 -7.28 30.67 -13.66
C ALA A 162 -8.32 31.32 -12.73
N MET A 163 -9.43 30.63 -12.44
CA MET A 163 -10.47 31.10 -11.52
C MET A 163 -10.18 30.78 -10.04
N LEU A 164 -9.28 29.83 -9.76
CA LEU A 164 -8.95 29.45 -8.39
C LEU A 164 -8.06 30.50 -7.71
N PRO A 165 -8.34 30.85 -6.45
CA PRO A 165 -7.49 31.78 -5.70
C PRO A 165 -6.10 31.18 -5.52
N ARG A 166 -5.06 32.00 -5.72
CA ARG A 166 -3.65 31.62 -5.50
C ARG A 166 -3.27 31.73 -4.02
N VAL A 167 -4.07 31.13 -3.15
CA VAL A 167 -3.85 31.14 -1.69
C VAL A 167 -3.38 29.75 -1.29
N ASP A 168 -2.33 29.69 -0.46
CA ASP A 168 -1.86 28.42 0.08
C ASP A 168 -2.91 27.82 1.02
N LEU A 169 -3.10 26.50 0.99
CA LEU A 169 -4.09 25.81 1.84
C LEU A 169 -4.02 26.17 3.34
N PRO A 170 -2.84 26.33 3.98
CA PRO A 170 -2.75 26.81 5.37
C PRO A 170 -3.27 28.23 5.58
N GLU A 171 -3.07 29.11 4.61
CA GLU A 171 -3.52 30.50 4.69
C GLU A 171 -5.05 30.58 4.55
N LEU A 172 -5.63 29.76 3.67
CA LEU A 172 -7.08 29.60 3.56
C LEU A 172 -7.69 29.10 4.88
N LEU A 173 -7.08 28.13 5.56
CA LEU A 173 -7.59 27.65 6.85
C LEU A 173 -7.45 28.69 7.98
N LEU A 174 -6.45 29.57 7.92
CA LEU A 174 -6.29 30.67 8.88
C LEU A 174 -7.27 31.81 8.61
N GLU A 175 -7.53 32.14 7.35
CA GLU A 175 -8.62 33.02 6.95
C GLU A 175 -9.96 32.43 7.42
N VAL A 176 -10.13 31.12 7.24
CA VAL A 176 -11.32 30.41 7.69
C VAL A 176 -11.45 30.40 9.21
N HIS A 177 -10.35 30.48 9.93
CA HIS A 177 -10.39 30.65 11.37
C HIS A 177 -10.78 32.09 11.76
N ALA A 178 -10.28 33.11 11.05
CA ALA A 178 -10.54 34.51 11.37
C ALA A 178 -12.04 34.90 11.37
N TRP A 179 -12.84 34.33 10.47
CA TRP A 179 -14.29 34.59 10.37
C TRP A 179 -15.19 33.61 11.16
N THR A 180 -14.68 32.47 11.65
CA THR A 180 -15.50 31.42 12.32
C THR A 180 -15.06 31.10 13.74
N GLY A 181 -13.80 31.37 14.11
CA GLY A 181 -13.25 30.99 15.40
C GLY A 181 -13.14 29.47 15.61
N TYR A 182 -13.19 28.63 14.56
CA TYR A 182 -13.30 27.17 14.78
C TYR A 182 -12.14 26.56 15.59
N VAL A 183 -10.94 27.16 15.53
CA VAL A 183 -9.77 26.69 16.29
C VAL A 183 -9.89 27.03 17.79
N ASP A 184 -10.74 28.00 18.17
CA ASP A 184 -10.97 28.37 19.57
C ASP A 184 -11.77 27.31 20.33
N ALA A 185 -12.43 26.39 19.63
CA ALA A 185 -13.07 25.23 20.24
C ALA A 185 -12.07 24.20 20.82
N TYR A 186 -10.79 24.27 20.43
CA TYR A 186 -9.76 23.38 20.95
C TYR A 186 -9.26 23.87 22.30
N VAL A 187 -9.86 23.35 23.38
CA VAL A 187 -9.46 23.63 24.76
C VAL A 187 -8.35 22.67 25.22
N HIS A 188 -7.41 23.17 26.02
CA HIS A 188 -6.40 22.33 26.63
C HIS A 188 -7.05 21.36 27.63
N LEU A 189 -6.72 20.06 27.58
CA LEU A 189 -7.31 19.03 28.45
C LEU A 189 -7.15 19.30 29.96
N ALA A 190 -6.15 20.10 30.35
CA ALA A 190 -5.92 20.49 31.74
C ALA A 190 -6.43 21.89 32.11
N ASP A 191 -7.11 22.60 31.20
CA ASP A 191 -7.65 23.97 31.39
C ASP A 191 -6.59 25.01 31.84
N ILE A 192 -5.33 24.77 31.48
CA ILE A 192 -4.20 25.67 31.76
C ILE A 192 -4.02 26.58 30.54
N SER A 193 -3.90 27.90 30.78
CA SER A 193 -3.58 28.87 29.74
C SER A 193 -2.28 28.47 29.02
N THR A 194 -2.36 28.26 27.70
CA THR A 194 -1.22 27.82 26.90
C THR A 194 -0.13 28.89 26.88
N ARG A 195 1.13 28.55 27.20
CA ARG A 195 2.29 29.44 27.06
C ARG A 195 2.74 29.64 25.60
N MET A 196 1.95 29.17 24.63
CA MET A 196 2.29 29.14 23.21
C MET A 196 1.71 30.37 22.52
N ASN A 197 2.58 31.16 21.89
CA ASN A 197 2.16 32.25 21.01
C ASN A 197 1.66 31.66 19.68
N ASP A 198 0.69 32.33 19.05
CA ASP A 198 0.09 31.90 17.78
C ASP A 198 -0.52 30.48 17.81
N LEU A 199 -1.20 30.16 18.91
CA LEU A 199 -1.89 28.88 19.11
C LEU A 199 -2.67 28.43 17.87
N PRO A 200 -3.45 29.28 17.16
CA PRO A 200 -4.25 28.82 16.03
C PRO A 200 -3.47 28.24 14.85
N ARG A 201 -2.18 28.60 14.68
CA ARG A 201 -1.35 28.07 13.59
C ARG A 201 -0.96 26.61 13.79
N SER A 202 -0.88 26.14 15.04
CA SER A 202 -0.42 24.77 15.33
C SER A 202 -1.49 23.71 15.03
N PRO A 203 -2.77 23.87 15.45
CA PRO A 203 -3.86 22.99 15.04
C PRO A 203 -4.07 22.99 13.52
N VAL A 204 -4.03 24.16 12.87
CA VAL A 204 -4.14 24.24 11.40
C VAL A 204 -3.05 23.42 10.70
N ALA A 205 -1.80 23.52 11.18
CA ALA A 205 -0.70 22.75 10.62
C ALA A 205 -0.85 21.24 10.83
N LEU A 206 -1.34 20.82 12.00
CA LEU A 206 -1.64 19.42 12.32
C LEU A 206 -2.80 18.87 11.48
N LEU A 207 -3.87 19.65 11.33
CA LEU A 207 -5.01 19.27 10.52
C LEU A 207 -4.59 19.03 9.07
N ILE A 208 -3.74 19.90 8.50
CA ILE A 208 -3.23 19.71 7.14
C ILE A 208 -2.32 18.49 7.05
N SER A 209 -1.41 18.30 8.00
CA SER A 209 -0.48 17.17 7.94
C SER A 209 -1.18 15.81 7.98
N GLU A 210 -2.22 15.70 8.82
CA GLU A 210 -2.99 14.46 8.99
C GLU A 210 -4.03 14.30 7.87
N ALA A 211 -4.84 15.32 7.58
CA ALA A 211 -5.91 15.22 6.59
C ALA A 211 -5.38 15.04 5.16
N CYS A 212 -4.24 15.66 4.84
CA CYS A 212 -3.65 15.56 3.50
C CYS A 212 -2.53 14.50 3.41
N ASN A 213 -2.24 13.74 4.48
CA ASN A 213 -1.17 12.72 4.52
C ASN A 213 0.22 13.21 4.05
N VAL A 214 0.51 14.51 4.15
CA VAL A 214 1.77 15.10 3.67
C VAL A 214 2.85 15.14 4.76
N GLY A 215 2.45 14.86 6.01
CA GLY A 215 3.32 14.99 7.19
C GLY A 215 3.62 16.45 7.55
N LEU A 216 4.38 16.67 8.64
CA LEU A 216 4.66 18.02 9.17
C LEU A 216 5.79 18.76 8.43
N ALA A 217 6.68 18.04 7.74
CA ALA A 217 7.84 18.63 7.08
C ALA A 217 7.52 19.71 6.00
N PRO A 218 6.53 19.52 5.11
CA PRO A 218 6.19 20.53 4.09
C PRO A 218 5.36 21.71 4.63
N VAL A 219 4.76 21.59 5.83
CA VAL A 219 3.92 22.63 6.43
C VAL A 219 4.77 23.63 7.26
N ILE A 220 6.05 23.32 7.51
CA ILE A 220 6.94 24.14 8.34
C ILE A 220 7.81 25.06 7.45
N LYS A 221 7.61 26.38 7.56
CA LYS A 221 8.50 27.38 6.93
C LYS A 221 9.82 27.51 7.70
N ALA A 222 10.95 27.39 7.02
CA ALA A 222 12.28 27.54 7.62
C ALA A 222 12.45 28.98 8.17
N GLY A 223 12.47 29.12 9.50
CA GLY A 223 12.57 30.42 10.19
C GLY A 223 11.52 30.63 11.28
N CYS A 224 10.47 29.80 11.35
CA CYS A 224 9.54 29.84 12.48
C CYS A 224 10.23 29.28 13.74
N ARG A 225 10.25 30.08 14.82
CA ARG A 225 11.01 29.80 16.05
C ARG A 225 10.47 28.52 16.71
N ARG A 226 11.21 27.41 16.58
CA ARG A 226 10.85 26.12 17.20
C ARG A 226 10.84 26.28 18.73
N ARG A 227 9.68 26.12 19.34
CA ARG A 227 9.56 25.89 20.79
C ARG A 227 8.62 24.72 21.07
N TRP A 228 8.79 23.63 20.33
CA TRP A 228 8.35 22.31 20.78
C TRP A 228 9.55 21.68 21.50
N THR A 229 9.69 21.99 22.79
CA THR A 229 10.55 21.24 23.69
C THR A 229 9.65 20.36 24.55
N GLY A 230 9.52 19.08 24.20
CA GLY A 230 8.89 18.11 25.09
C GLY A 230 8.60 16.74 24.47
N CYS A 231 9.23 15.73 25.07
CA CYS A 231 9.00 14.28 25.02
C CYS A 231 9.33 13.53 23.73
N GLY A 232 10.40 12.74 23.82
CA GLY A 232 10.91 11.89 22.77
C GLY A 232 9.99 10.70 22.46
N SER A 233 9.74 10.53 21.17
CA SER A 233 9.46 9.24 20.56
C SER A 233 10.35 9.13 19.32
N SER A 234 11.37 8.29 19.43
CA SER A 234 12.37 8.03 18.40
C SER A 234 11.74 7.40 17.15
N SER A 235 11.48 8.19 16.10
CA SER A 235 11.30 7.68 14.75
C SER A 235 12.52 8.08 13.91
N ARG A 236 13.31 7.06 13.57
CA ARG A 236 14.59 7.19 12.88
C ARG A 236 14.34 7.18 11.37
N SER A 237 14.27 8.35 10.74
CA SER A 237 14.29 8.48 9.27
C SER A 237 15.73 8.62 8.77
N ARG A 238 16.14 7.74 7.85
CA ARG A 238 17.46 7.72 7.21
C ARG A 238 17.64 8.95 6.29
N PRO A 239 18.80 9.60 6.25
CA PRO A 239 19.09 10.62 5.24
C PRO A 239 19.41 9.97 3.89
N SER A 240 18.76 10.46 2.83
CA SER A 240 19.04 10.15 1.43
C SER A 240 20.23 10.99 0.93
N THR A 241 21.28 10.33 0.44
CA THR A 241 22.45 10.96 -0.18
C THR A 241 22.11 11.54 -1.56
N PRO A 242 22.57 12.76 -1.94
CA PRO A 242 22.39 13.27 -3.29
C PRO A 242 23.43 12.66 -4.25
N GLY A 243 22.98 12.16 -5.40
CA GLY A 243 23.83 11.70 -6.50
C GLY A 243 24.49 12.85 -7.28
N PRO A 244 25.57 12.59 -8.03
CA PRO A 244 26.36 13.63 -8.68
C PRO A 244 25.68 14.19 -9.95
N ARG A 245 25.86 15.49 -10.17
CA ARG A 245 25.43 16.21 -11.38
C ARG A 245 26.32 15.86 -12.58
N PRO A 246 25.80 15.81 -13.82
CA PRO A 246 26.61 15.59 -15.01
C PRO A 246 27.42 16.84 -15.37
N SER A 247 28.70 16.63 -15.67
CA SER A 247 29.68 17.63 -16.12
C SER A 247 29.44 18.02 -17.59
N THR A 248 29.32 19.32 -17.81
CA THR A 248 29.37 19.96 -19.13
C THR A 248 30.82 19.97 -19.62
N THR A 249 31.12 19.30 -20.74
CA THR A 249 32.39 19.44 -21.45
C THR A 249 32.14 20.19 -22.75
N ALA A 250 32.68 21.41 -22.81
CA ALA A 250 32.84 22.18 -24.03
C ALA A 250 34.01 21.59 -24.85
N THR A 251 33.79 21.38 -26.15
CA THR A 251 34.88 21.14 -27.11
C THR A 251 34.78 22.18 -28.22
N ASN A 252 35.83 23.00 -28.30
CA ASN A 252 36.04 24.04 -29.30
C ASN A 252 36.31 23.46 -30.70
N ALA A 253 35.92 24.26 -31.70
CA ALA A 253 36.16 24.07 -33.13
C ALA A 253 37.63 24.28 -33.54
N VAL A 254 38.08 23.53 -34.57
CA VAL A 254 39.08 23.98 -35.56
C VAL A 254 38.70 23.40 -36.95
N SER A 255 38.81 24.30 -37.92
CA SER A 255 38.43 24.36 -39.34
C SER A 255 39.10 23.36 -40.34
N PRO A 256 38.73 23.41 -41.65
CA PRO A 256 38.67 22.26 -42.57
C PRO A 256 39.85 22.13 -43.54
N GLY A 257 39.95 20.98 -44.20
CA GLY A 257 40.90 20.71 -45.29
C GLY A 257 40.37 19.70 -46.30
N SER A 258 39.81 20.22 -47.39
CA SER A 258 39.92 19.78 -48.79
C SER A 258 40.17 18.29 -49.13
N THR A 259 39.33 17.70 -49.99
CA THR A 259 39.55 17.46 -51.45
C THR A 259 38.92 16.12 -51.92
N GLN A 260 38.12 16.19 -53.00
CA GLN A 260 37.91 15.16 -54.06
C GLN A 260 37.28 13.82 -53.63
N SER A 261 36.57 13.02 -54.45
CA SER A 261 36.25 12.95 -55.87
C SER A 261 35.35 11.69 -55.93
N MET A 262 34.10 11.79 -56.35
CA MET A 262 33.65 11.36 -57.69
C MET A 262 33.28 9.86 -57.80
N ILE A 263 32.19 9.65 -58.55
CA ILE A 263 31.82 8.47 -59.36
C ILE A 263 30.74 7.53 -58.80
N LYS A 264 29.55 7.75 -59.42
CA LYS A 264 28.40 6.87 -59.73
C LYS A 264 27.44 6.45 -58.62
#